data_AF-A0A397NK34-F1
#
_entry.id   AF-A0A397NK34-F1
#
_cell.length_a   1.000
_cell.length_b   1.000
_cell.length_c   1.000
_cell.angle_alpha   90.00
_cell.angle_beta   90.00
_cell.angle_gamma   90.00
#
_symmetry.space_group_name_H-M   'P 1'
#
loop_
_entity.id
_entity.type
_entity.pdbx_description
1 polymer ?
#
loop_
_entity_poly.entity_id
_entity_poly.type
_entity_poly.pdbx_seq_one_letter_code
_entity_poly.pdbx_strand_id
1 'polypeptide(L)'
;MAPRSPLFPTRVSYRAFGRQFGRGEQALLSAIRQLRDPDLQPDGLAQLSALGLDAAGCDAFIGLLPLLATPAAPIDLLPAGSPFIAASELDLLVCLLRIAQWRHARPREDQPLAALRQQLARCASAVQAAHLPLRQRSLSPVGLRLLDPGGWVRQR
;
A
#
# COMPACT_ATOMS: atom_id res chain seq x y z
N MET A 1 -26.32 -30.69 27.77
CA MET A 1 -25.52 -30.51 26.53
C MET A 1 -25.61 -29.05 26.15
N ALA A 2 -24.57 -28.26 26.42
CA ALA A 2 -24.55 -26.84 26.06
C ALA A 2 -24.06 -26.67 24.61
N PRO A 3 -24.69 -25.79 23.80
CA PRO A 3 -24.23 -25.53 22.45
C PRO A 3 -22.89 -24.78 22.52
N ARG A 4 -21.86 -25.32 21.86
CA ARG A 4 -20.58 -24.65 21.68
C ARG A 4 -20.78 -23.49 20.71
N SER A 5 -20.86 -22.27 21.23
CA SER A 5 -20.83 -21.05 20.43
C SER A 5 -19.59 -21.05 19.51
N PRO A 6 -19.73 -20.64 18.22
CA PRO A 6 -18.57 -20.46 17.36
C PRO A 6 -17.72 -19.31 17.89
N LEU A 7 -16.46 -19.61 18.19
CA LEU A 7 -15.42 -18.66 18.55
C LEU A 7 -15.17 -17.69 17.37
N PHE A 8 -15.69 -16.47 17.45
CA PHE A 8 -15.15 -15.34 16.68
C PHE A 8 -14.09 -14.59 17.52
N PRO A 9 -13.16 -13.82 16.90
CA PRO A 9 -12.48 -13.98 15.63
C PRO A 9 -11.00 -14.36 15.86
N THR A 10 -10.36 -15.00 14.90
CA THR A 10 -8.89 -15.10 14.84
C THR A 10 -8.28 -13.69 14.91
N ARG A 11 -7.74 -13.30 16.08
CA ARG A 11 -6.82 -12.17 16.19
C ARG A 11 -5.58 -12.53 15.37
N VAL A 12 -5.60 -12.17 14.09
CA VAL A 12 -4.41 -12.22 13.23
C VAL A 12 -3.35 -11.37 13.94
N SER A 13 -2.29 -12.02 14.43
CA SER A 13 -1.21 -11.31 15.09
C SER A 13 -0.39 -10.58 14.05
N TYR A 14 -0.76 -9.33 13.76
CA TYR A 14 -0.02 -8.45 12.84
C TYR A 14 1.45 -8.26 13.26
N ARG A 15 1.77 -8.48 14.54
CA ARG A 15 3.15 -8.50 15.08
C ARG A 15 3.99 -9.64 14.52
N ALA A 16 3.40 -10.81 14.24
CA ALA A 16 4.08 -11.92 13.57
C ALA A 16 4.27 -11.65 12.08
N PHE A 17 3.32 -10.96 11.44
CA PHE A 17 3.44 -10.51 10.05
C PHE A 17 4.55 -9.48 9.87
N GLY A 18 4.69 -8.51 10.79
CA GLY A 18 5.73 -7.48 10.78
C GLY A 18 7.16 -8.03 10.66
N ARG A 19 7.44 -9.16 11.34
CA ARG A 19 8.74 -9.85 11.28
C ARG A 19 8.98 -10.60 9.97
N GLN A 20 7.95 -10.83 9.15
CA GLN A 20 8.08 -11.47 7.85
C GLN A 20 8.38 -10.48 6.73
N PHE A 21 8.44 -9.18 7.00
CA PHE A 21 8.73 -8.16 6.00
C PHE A 21 10.22 -8.09 5.69
N GLY A 22 10.53 -7.99 4.40
CA GLY A 22 11.89 -7.72 3.95
C GLY A 22 12.33 -6.30 4.30
N ARG A 23 13.64 -6.05 4.28
CA ARG A 23 14.22 -4.72 4.54
C ARG A 23 13.65 -3.66 3.59
N GLY A 24 13.45 -3.99 2.32
CA GLY A 24 12.89 -3.05 1.33
C GLY A 24 11.43 -2.68 1.62
N GLU A 25 10.60 -3.64 2.02
CA GLU A 25 9.19 -3.37 2.37
C GLU A 25 9.09 -2.51 3.64
N GLN A 26 9.94 -2.78 4.64
CA GLN A 26 9.99 -1.99 5.88
C GLN A 26 10.50 -0.57 5.63
N ALA A 27 11.55 -0.42 4.81
CA ALA A 27 12.07 0.88 4.43
C ALA A 27 11.07 1.68 3.60
N LEU A 28 10.34 1.04 2.68
CA LEU A 28 9.30 1.70 1.89
C LEU A 28 8.17 2.20 2.81
N LEU A 29 7.66 1.37 3.71
CA LEU A 29 6.64 1.80 4.68
C LEU A 29 7.14 2.90 5.60
N SER A 30 8.38 2.81 6.09
CA SER A 30 9.01 3.85 6.91
C SER A 30 9.01 5.18 6.18
N ALA A 31 9.49 5.20 4.93
CA ALA A 31 9.54 6.38 4.10
C ALA A 31 8.13 6.99 3.88
N ILE A 32 7.14 6.17 3.54
CA ILE A 32 5.75 6.63 3.35
C ILE A 32 5.18 7.26 4.63
N ARG A 33 5.46 6.68 5.81
CA ARG A 33 5.01 7.24 7.09
C ARG A 33 5.68 8.57 7.40
N GLN A 34 6.97 8.71 7.08
CA GLN A 34 7.70 9.97 7.24
C GLN A 34 7.18 11.05 6.29
N LEU A 35 6.84 10.71 5.04
CA LEU A 35 6.29 11.68 4.09
C LEU A 35 4.94 12.29 4.51
N ARG A 36 4.20 11.60 5.39
CA ARG A 36 2.95 12.13 5.97
C ARG A 36 3.20 13.27 6.95
N ASP A 37 4.37 13.29 7.57
CA ASP A 37 4.78 14.31 8.51
C ASP A 37 5.59 15.39 7.77
N PRO A 38 5.14 16.67 7.74
CA PRO A 38 5.83 17.72 7.01
C PRO A 38 7.28 17.92 7.51
N ASP A 39 7.55 17.68 8.79
CA ASP A 39 8.88 17.87 9.36
C ASP A 39 9.85 16.74 8.96
N LEU A 40 9.32 15.55 8.66
CA LEU A 40 10.08 14.36 8.25
C LEU A 40 10.01 14.09 6.75
N GLN A 41 9.29 14.91 5.99
CA GLN A 41 9.17 14.78 4.54
C GLN A 41 10.52 14.71 3.81
N PRO A 42 11.53 15.56 4.10
CA PRO A 42 12.83 15.45 3.42
C PRO A 42 13.53 14.11 3.69
N ASP A 43 13.42 13.59 4.91
CA ASP A 43 13.99 12.28 5.27
C ASP A 43 13.25 11.14 4.56
N GLY A 44 11.92 11.25 4.47
CA GLY A 44 11.09 10.30 3.73
C GLY A 44 11.45 10.25 2.23
N LEU A 45 11.69 11.40 1.61
CA LEU A 45 12.11 11.49 0.21
C LEU A 45 13.51 10.93 -0.01
N ALA A 46 14.43 11.20 0.91
CA ALA A 46 15.77 10.61 0.89
C ALA A 46 15.71 9.08 0.99
N GLN A 47 14.84 8.54 1.85
CA GLN A 47 14.64 7.09 1.98
C GLN A 47 14.02 6.47 0.71
N LEU A 48 13.03 7.12 0.09
CA LEU A 48 12.48 6.65 -1.19
C LEU A 48 13.56 6.65 -2.29
N SER A 49 14.37 7.70 -2.36
CA SER A 49 15.45 7.79 -3.33
C SER A 49 16.52 6.71 -3.08
N ALA A 50 16.85 6.43 -1.82
CA ALA A 50 17.78 5.35 -1.44
C ALA A 50 17.24 3.95 -1.78
N LEU A 51 15.93 3.80 -1.89
CA LEU A 51 15.27 2.59 -2.39
C LEU A 51 15.30 2.46 -3.92
N GLY A 52 15.87 3.44 -4.62
CA GLY A 52 15.98 3.44 -6.08
C GLY A 52 14.76 4.02 -6.80
N LEU A 53 13.86 4.72 -6.10
CA LEU A 53 12.79 5.47 -6.75
C LEU A 53 13.37 6.74 -7.38
N ASP A 54 12.92 7.04 -8.59
CA ASP A 54 13.21 8.29 -9.26
C ASP A 54 12.30 9.43 -8.74
N ALA A 55 12.56 10.66 -9.20
CA ALA A 55 11.79 11.84 -8.79
C ALA A 55 10.28 11.66 -9.06
N ALA A 56 9.92 11.09 -10.22
CA ALA A 56 8.53 10.82 -10.56
C ALA A 56 7.87 9.80 -9.61
N GLY A 57 8.63 8.79 -9.18
CA GLY A 57 8.21 7.84 -8.15
C GLY A 57 7.99 8.51 -6.80
N CYS A 58 8.92 9.36 -6.37
CA CYS A 58 8.78 10.14 -5.13
C CYS A 58 7.53 11.04 -5.16
N ASP A 59 7.30 11.77 -6.25
CA ASP A 59 6.10 12.59 -6.44
C ASP A 59 4.82 11.75 -6.42
N ALA A 60 4.89 10.53 -6.98
CA ALA A 60 3.77 9.59 -6.93
C ALA A 60 3.41 9.22 -5.48
N PHE A 61 4.41 8.98 -4.62
CA PHE A 61 4.15 8.69 -3.21
C PHE A 61 3.64 9.92 -2.44
N ILE A 62 4.13 11.13 -2.73
CA ILE A 62 3.58 12.36 -2.13
C ILE A 62 2.09 12.50 -2.49
N GLY A 63 1.74 12.38 -3.77
CA GLY A 63 0.35 12.50 -4.22
C GLY A 63 -0.58 11.38 -3.73
N LEU A 64 -0.02 10.26 -3.25
CA LEU A 64 -0.80 9.16 -2.67
C LEU A 64 -1.33 9.51 -1.27
N LEU A 65 -0.54 10.21 -0.46
CA LEU A 65 -0.85 10.50 0.94
C LEU A 65 -2.24 11.10 1.20
N PRO A 66 -2.69 12.17 0.50
CA PRO A 66 -4.02 12.73 0.72
C PRO A 66 -5.14 11.75 0.33
N LEU A 67 -4.87 10.82 -0.59
CA LEU A 67 -5.85 9.85 -1.09
C LEU A 67 -6.02 8.67 -0.12
N LEU A 68 -5.01 8.35 0.69
CA LEU A 68 -5.09 7.29 1.71
C LEU A 68 -6.05 7.65 2.85
N ALA A 69 -6.21 8.94 3.13
CA ALA A 69 -7.12 9.45 4.16
C ALA A 69 -8.58 9.58 3.68
N THR A 70 -8.92 9.09 2.49
CA THR A 70 -10.27 9.24 1.93
C THR A 70 -11.27 8.24 2.53
N PRO A 71 -12.52 8.66 2.78
CA PRO A 71 -13.53 7.81 3.43
C PRO A 71 -14.00 6.63 2.56
N ALA A 72 -13.75 6.66 1.25
CA ALA A 72 -14.18 5.60 0.32
C ALA A 72 -13.38 4.29 0.49
N ALA A 73 -12.12 4.38 0.93
CA ALA A 73 -11.27 3.25 1.27
C ALA A 73 -10.13 3.73 2.19
N PRO A 74 -10.41 3.98 3.49
CA PRO A 74 -9.41 4.54 4.38
C PRO A 74 -8.27 3.53 4.56
N ILE A 75 -7.06 3.97 4.21
CA ILE A 75 -5.82 3.27 4.53
C ILE A 75 -5.14 4.10 5.63
N ASP A 76 -5.37 3.70 6.87
CA ASP A 76 -4.73 4.35 8.00
C ASP A 76 -3.26 3.91 8.11
N LEU A 77 -2.34 4.83 7.81
CA LEU A 77 -0.92 4.66 8.08
C LEU A 77 -0.63 4.95 9.56
N LEU A 78 0.26 4.18 10.17
CA LEU A 78 0.72 4.44 11.53
C LEU A 78 1.67 5.65 11.57
N PRO A 79 1.85 6.29 12.75
CA PRO A 79 2.86 7.33 12.90
C PRO A 79 4.27 6.79 12.61
N ALA A 80 5.15 7.69 12.18
CA ALA A 80 6.57 7.38 12.00
C ALA A 80 7.19 6.81 13.29
N GLY A 81 8.11 5.86 13.15
CA GLY A 81 8.74 5.17 14.29
C GLY A 81 7.90 4.06 14.94
N SER A 82 6.66 3.82 14.49
CA SER A 82 5.87 2.68 14.98
C SER A 82 6.57 1.35 14.67
N PRO A 83 6.81 0.48 15.70
CA PRO A 83 7.40 -0.84 15.49
C PRO A 83 6.39 -1.85 14.92
N PHE A 84 5.14 -1.44 14.72
CA PHE A 84 4.06 -2.28 14.21
C PHE A 84 3.76 -1.94 12.75
N ILE A 85 3.27 -2.93 12.00
CA ILE A 85 2.65 -2.73 10.68
C ILE A 85 1.14 -2.90 10.86
N ALA A 86 0.38 -1.89 10.47
CA ALA A 86 -1.09 -1.93 10.50
C ALA A 86 -1.64 -2.80 9.37
N ALA A 87 -2.85 -3.33 9.55
CA ALA A 87 -3.54 -4.15 8.55
C ALA A 87 -3.68 -3.42 7.19
N SER A 88 -4.01 -2.13 7.23
CA SER A 88 -4.15 -1.20 6.11
C SER A 88 -2.83 -0.99 5.34
N GLU A 89 -1.69 -0.96 6.04
CA GLU A 89 -0.38 -0.84 5.41
C GLU A 89 0.01 -2.10 4.64
N LEU A 90 -0.42 -3.28 5.12
CA LEU A 90 -0.27 -4.54 4.38
C LEU A 90 -1.06 -4.48 3.08
N ASP A 91 -2.31 -4.02 3.14
CA ASP A 91 -3.15 -3.89 1.96
C ASP A 91 -2.51 -2.95 0.94
N LEU A 92 -1.92 -1.83 1.39
CA LEU A 92 -1.19 -0.92 0.52
C LEU A 92 -0.03 -1.62 -0.21
N LEU A 93 0.87 -2.30 0.52
CA LEU A 93 2.02 -2.99 -0.08
C LEU A 93 1.60 -4.09 -1.06
N VAL A 94 0.59 -4.88 -0.69
CA VAL A 94 0.10 -5.96 -1.55
C VAL A 94 -0.59 -5.40 -2.79
N CYS A 95 -1.32 -4.28 -2.67
CA CYS A 95 -1.90 -3.58 -3.81
C CYS A 95 -0.82 -3.09 -4.77
N LEU A 96 0.24 -2.43 -4.27
CA LEU A 96 1.36 -1.96 -5.10
C LEU A 96 2.02 -3.12 -5.85
N LEU A 97 2.29 -4.24 -5.17
CA LEU A 97 2.85 -5.43 -5.82
C LEU A 97 1.93 -6.02 -6.89
N ARG A 98 0.63 -6.17 -6.60
CA ARG A 98 -0.33 -6.76 -7.53
C ARG A 98 -0.52 -5.88 -8.76
N ILE A 99 -0.59 -4.56 -8.58
CA ILE A 99 -0.71 -3.61 -9.70
C ILE A 99 0.58 -3.58 -10.52
N ALA A 100 1.76 -3.65 -9.90
CA ALA A 100 3.04 -3.72 -10.62
C ALA A 100 3.14 -4.96 -11.54
N GLN A 101 2.46 -6.06 -11.19
CA GLN A 101 2.37 -7.25 -12.04
C GLN A 101 1.41 -7.06 -13.23
N TRP A 102 0.52 -6.07 -13.18
CA TRP A 102 -0.44 -5.78 -14.24
C TRP A 102 0.15 -4.80 -15.25
N ARG A 103 0.90 -5.33 -16.23
CA ARG A 103 1.60 -4.55 -17.26
C ARG A 103 0.72 -3.56 -18.06
N HIS A 104 -0.61 -3.72 -18.05
CA HIS A 104 -1.56 -2.96 -18.88
C HIS A 104 -2.85 -2.56 -18.16
N ALA A 105 -2.87 -2.55 -16.82
CA ALA A 105 -4.07 -2.14 -16.09
C ALA A 105 -4.10 -0.63 -15.92
N ARG A 106 -5.16 0.02 -16.43
CA ARG A 106 -5.48 1.42 -16.13
C ARG A 106 -6.71 1.50 -15.23
N PRO A 107 -6.78 2.44 -14.27
CA PRO A 107 -8.01 2.65 -13.52
C PRO A 107 -9.13 3.09 -14.46
N ARG A 108 -10.35 2.62 -14.19
CA ARG A 108 -11.55 3.13 -14.86
C ARG A 108 -11.88 4.51 -14.27
N GLU A 109 -11.91 5.53 -15.12
CA GLU A 109 -12.03 6.94 -14.72
C GLU A 109 -13.38 7.26 -14.09
N ASP A 110 -14.45 6.56 -14.49
CA ASP A 110 -15.83 6.79 -14.01
C ASP A 110 -16.14 6.21 -12.62
N GLN A 111 -15.12 5.88 -11.82
CA GLN A 111 -15.31 5.23 -10.52
C GLN A 111 -14.90 6.11 -9.34
N PRO A 112 -15.55 5.96 -8.18
CA PRO A 112 -15.26 6.78 -6.99
C PRO A 112 -13.82 6.63 -6.47
N LEU A 113 -13.14 5.52 -6.81
CA LEU A 113 -11.75 5.25 -6.42
C LEU A 113 -10.74 5.53 -7.54
N ALA A 114 -11.15 6.16 -8.65
CA ALA A 114 -10.31 6.35 -9.84
C ALA A 114 -8.99 7.06 -9.51
N ALA A 115 -9.05 8.18 -8.78
CA ALA A 115 -7.86 8.95 -8.39
C ALA A 115 -6.89 8.13 -7.52
N LEU A 116 -7.42 7.41 -6.52
CA LEU A 116 -6.62 6.55 -5.66
C LEU A 116 -5.96 5.42 -6.46
N ARG A 117 -6.70 4.75 -7.34
CA ARG A 117 -6.16 3.68 -8.19
C ARG A 117 -5.14 4.20 -9.20
N GLN A 118 -5.33 5.38 -9.76
CA GLN A 118 -4.36 6.03 -10.65
C GLN A 118 -3.04 6.29 -9.93
N GLN A 119 -3.11 6.81 -8.70
CA GLN A 119 -1.92 7.08 -7.93
C GLN A 119 -1.24 5.80 -7.46
N LEU A 120 -2.01 4.78 -7.04
CA LEU A 120 -1.48 3.44 -6.76
C LEU A 120 -0.78 2.82 -7.98
N ALA A 121 -1.30 3.02 -9.18
CA ALA A 121 -0.66 2.55 -10.42
C ALA A 121 0.66 3.26 -10.70
N ARG A 122 0.74 4.58 -10.47
CA ARG A 122 2.00 5.34 -10.59
C ARG A 122 3.03 4.86 -9.58
N CYS A 123 2.63 4.72 -8.31
CA CYS A 123 3.49 4.16 -7.26
C CYS A 123 3.95 2.74 -7.59
N ALA A 124 3.06 1.89 -8.09
CA ALA A 124 3.38 0.52 -8.49
C ALA A 124 4.38 0.47 -9.65
N SER A 125 4.25 1.35 -10.63
CA SER A 125 5.22 1.50 -11.73
C SER A 125 6.59 1.93 -11.20
N ALA A 126 6.65 2.86 -10.25
CA ALA A 126 7.91 3.28 -9.63
C ALA A 126 8.57 2.16 -8.82
N VAL A 127 7.78 1.41 -8.04
CA VAL A 127 8.24 0.23 -7.30
C VAL A 127 8.80 -0.84 -8.25
N GLN A 128 8.13 -1.06 -9.39
CA GLN A 128 8.58 -2.00 -10.41
C GLN A 128 9.89 -1.55 -11.05
N ALA A 129 10.01 -0.27 -11.42
CA ALA A 129 11.22 0.30 -11.99
C ALA A 129 12.41 0.23 -11.02
N ALA A 130 12.17 0.47 -9.74
CA ALA A 130 13.14 0.35 -8.66
C ALA A 130 13.49 -1.11 -8.30
N HIS A 131 12.86 -2.10 -8.93
CA HIS A 131 13.04 -3.54 -8.66
C HIS A 131 12.85 -3.90 -7.18
N LEU A 132 11.92 -3.22 -6.50
CA LEU A 132 11.73 -3.41 -5.07
C LEU A 132 11.15 -4.81 -4.77
N PRO A 133 11.80 -5.60 -3.89
CA PRO A 133 11.38 -6.96 -3.60
C PRO A 133 10.16 -6.96 -2.66
N LEU A 134 8.96 -6.85 -3.22
CA LEU A 134 7.70 -7.01 -2.48
C LEU A 134 7.23 -8.47 -2.54
N ARG A 135 6.73 -9.00 -1.41
CA ARG A 135 6.26 -10.39 -1.30
C ARG A 135 4.76 -10.50 -1.53
N GLN A 136 4.33 -11.55 -2.23
CA GLN A 136 2.90 -11.85 -2.39
C GLN A 136 2.29 -12.27 -1.05
N ARG A 137 1.12 -11.72 -0.71
CA ARG A 137 0.36 -12.05 0.50
C ARG A 137 -1.15 -12.01 0.21
N SER A 138 -1.95 -12.52 1.15
CA SER A 138 -3.40 -12.39 1.13
C SER A 138 -3.82 -10.95 1.41
N LEU A 139 -4.89 -10.51 0.74
CA LEU A 139 -5.47 -9.18 0.89
C LEU A 139 -6.59 -9.20 1.93
N SER A 140 -6.76 -8.09 2.66
CA SER A 140 -7.99 -7.83 3.40
C SER A 140 -9.13 -7.42 2.45
N PRO A 141 -10.38 -7.33 2.93
CA PRO A 141 -11.49 -6.77 2.15
C PRO A 141 -11.21 -5.38 1.57
N VAL A 142 -10.41 -4.56 2.24
CA VAL A 142 -10.00 -3.23 1.74
C VAL A 142 -9.10 -3.37 0.53
N GLY A 143 -8.07 -4.20 0.63
CA GLY A 143 -7.17 -4.51 -0.49
C GLY A 143 -7.90 -5.13 -1.69
N LEU A 144 -8.90 -5.99 -1.43
CA LEU A 144 -9.75 -6.57 -2.49
C LEU A 144 -10.58 -5.51 -3.23
N ARG A 145 -11.13 -4.50 -2.53
CA ARG A 145 -11.88 -3.40 -3.16
C ARG A 145 -11.00 -2.53 -4.05
N LEU A 146 -9.77 -2.26 -3.63
CA LEU A 146 -8.81 -1.46 -4.41
C LEU A 146 -8.42 -2.16 -5.70
N LEU A 147 -8.26 -3.49 -5.64
CA LEU A 147 -7.97 -4.35 -6.80
C LEU A 147 -9.22 -4.87 -7.51
N ASP A 148 -10.41 -4.38 -7.18
CA ASP A 148 -11.66 -4.84 -7.78
C ASP A 148 -11.58 -4.75 -9.32
N PRO A 149 -11.72 -5.88 -10.06
CA PRO A 149 -11.54 -5.89 -11.51
C PRO A 149 -12.47 -4.94 -12.26
N GLY A 150 -13.66 -4.66 -11.72
CA GLY A 150 -14.60 -3.71 -12.33
C GLY A 150 -14.05 -2.28 -12.37
N GLY A 151 -13.09 -1.97 -11.49
CA GLY A 151 -12.40 -0.69 -11.39
C GLY A 151 -11.17 -0.51 -12.27
N TRP A 152 -10.80 -1.53 -13.07
CA TRP A 152 -9.62 -1.50 -13.93
C TRP A 152 -9.97 -1.91 -15.36
N VAL A 153 -9.33 -1.26 -16.32
CA VAL A 153 -9.40 -1.58 -17.75
C VAL A 153 -8.09 -2.26 -18.14
N ARG A 154 -8.16 -3.45 -18.73
CA ARG A 154 -7.01 -4.06 -19.41
C ARG A 154 -6.88 -3.41 -20.78
N GLN A 155 -5.79 -2.70 -21.02
CA GLN A 155 -5.39 -2.40 -22.40
C GLN A 155 -4.94 -3.71 -23.04
N ARG A 156 -5.55 -4.03 -24.19
CA ARG A 156 -5.13 -5.15 -25.04
C ARG A 156 -3.82 -4.81 -25.74
#